data_AF-A0AAU7LBB3-F1
#
_entry.id   AF-A0AAU7LBB3-F1
#
_cell.length_a   1.000
_cell.length_b   1.000
_cell.length_c   1.000
_cell.angle_alpha   90.00
_cell.angle_beta   90.00
_cell.angle_gamma   90.00
#
_symmetry.space_group_name_H-M   'P 1'
#
loop_
_entity.id
_entity.type
_entity.pdbx_description
1 polymer ?
#
loop_
_entity_poly.entity_id
_entity_poly.type
_entity_poly.pdbx_seq_one_letter_code
_entity_poly.pdbx_strand_id
1 'polypeptide(L)'
;MSNSAAAQNAAAPAAAADSGLLDQIVEQSRVAKSTAEHDRAKDLIGELAREVMKGTVVVSDNLSAMLDARVAELDRLISAQLSEVMHGAEFQKLESTWRGLHYLCQESNTGPMLKIKVLNVTKRDLVRDFQTAIDFDQSLMFKKVYEEEFGTFGGSPFGALLGNFEITRQPEDMYFIEQMSHVAAASHAPFIASASPELLGLDSFADLGRPRDLAKVFDTVEYTKWRSFRDSEDSRYVGLTMPRFLGRLPYDPKEGTSVEGFNFVEDVDGTDHSKYLWCNAAWAFGARLTAAFADFGWCAAIRGVEGGGLVENLPTHTFKTDDGEIALKCPTEIAITDRREKELSDLGLIPLVHCKNSDYAAFFGAQSVQKAKKYNTDSANANAVLSAQLQYIFSVSRVAHYLKAMMRDKIGSFASAQSVESFLNRWVSQYVLLDDNANQEQKAQFPLREASVQVAEVPGRPGVFRAVAFLRPHFQLDELSISLRLVAELPAQAQKS
;
A
#
# COMPACT_ATOMS: atom_id res chain seq x y z
N MET A 1 -85.74 -48.18 29.70
CA MET A 1 -85.21 -49.41 30.32
C MET A 1 -84.30 -50.10 29.32
N SER A 2 -83.22 -50.66 29.83
CA SER A 2 -82.26 -51.57 29.19
C SER A 2 -82.73 -52.29 27.92
N ASN A 3 -81.88 -52.35 26.90
CA ASN A 3 -81.58 -53.63 26.26
C ASN A 3 -80.26 -53.62 25.48
N SER A 4 -79.50 -54.68 25.73
CA SER A 4 -78.28 -55.16 25.10
C SER A 4 -78.52 -55.69 23.68
N ALA A 5 -77.58 -55.46 22.76
CA ALA A 5 -77.24 -56.39 21.67
C ALA A 5 -75.88 -56.00 21.06
N ALA A 6 -74.99 -56.99 20.93
CA ALA A 6 -73.74 -56.87 20.18
C ALA A 6 -74.02 -56.71 18.68
N ALA A 7 -73.28 -55.82 18.02
CA ALA A 7 -73.21 -55.75 16.57
C ALA A 7 -71.75 -55.56 16.15
N GLN A 8 -71.24 -56.54 15.38
CA GLN A 8 -70.00 -56.46 14.63
C GLN A 8 -70.07 -55.29 13.65
N ASN A 9 -69.14 -54.33 13.76
CA ASN A 9 -68.89 -53.37 12.69
C ASN A 9 -67.67 -53.83 11.90
N ALA A 10 -67.94 -54.23 10.66
CA ALA A 10 -66.97 -54.39 9.60
C ALA A 10 -66.21 -53.07 9.40
N ALA A 11 -64.88 -53.13 9.47
CA ALA A 11 -64.02 -52.03 9.08
C ALA A 11 -64.13 -51.84 7.56
N ALA A 12 -64.58 -50.66 7.14
CA ALA A 12 -64.48 -50.19 5.77
C ALA A 12 -62.99 -50.11 5.36
N PRO A 13 -62.65 -50.37 4.09
CA PRO A 13 -61.28 -50.25 3.62
C PRO A 13 -60.85 -48.79 3.73
N ALA A 14 -59.76 -48.55 4.45
CA ALA A 14 -59.08 -47.25 4.45
C ALA A 14 -58.70 -46.92 3.00
N ALA A 15 -59.21 -45.78 2.51
CA ALA A 15 -58.73 -45.18 1.29
C ALA A 15 -57.22 -45.00 1.41
N ALA A 16 -56.46 -45.67 0.54
CA ALA A 16 -55.05 -45.36 0.34
C ALA A 16 -54.97 -43.88 -0.04
N ALA A 17 -54.36 -43.08 0.83
CA ALA A 17 -53.90 -41.76 0.43
C ALA A 17 -52.90 -41.99 -0.70
N ASP A 18 -53.24 -41.54 -1.91
CA ASP A 18 -52.27 -41.46 -3.01
C ASP A 18 -51.07 -40.65 -2.49
N SER A 19 -49.98 -41.34 -2.19
CA SER A 19 -48.70 -40.71 -1.97
C SER A 19 -48.39 -39.90 -3.21
N GLY A 20 -48.02 -38.62 -3.05
CA GLY A 20 -47.72 -37.76 -4.20
C GLY A 20 -46.64 -38.42 -5.07
N LEU A 21 -46.68 -38.21 -6.39
CA LEU A 21 -45.74 -38.82 -7.33
C LEU A 21 -44.26 -38.65 -6.91
N LEU A 22 -43.92 -37.50 -6.28
CA LEU A 22 -42.60 -37.24 -5.72
C LEU A 22 -42.26 -38.14 -4.53
N ASP A 23 -43.22 -38.43 -3.65
CA ASP A 23 -43.03 -39.35 -2.52
C ASP A 23 -42.79 -40.78 -3.00
N GLN A 24 -43.53 -41.21 -4.04
CA GLN A 24 -43.34 -42.52 -4.66
C GLN A 24 -41.96 -42.66 -5.34
N ILE A 25 -41.48 -41.60 -6.00
CA ILE A 25 -40.16 -41.59 -6.64
C ILE A 25 -39.04 -41.65 -5.59
N VAL A 26 -39.15 -40.89 -4.49
CA VAL A 26 -38.13 -40.89 -3.43
C VAL A 26 -38.10 -42.23 -2.70
N GLU A 27 -39.25 -42.82 -2.37
CA GLU A 27 -39.34 -44.16 -1.76
C GLU A 27 -38.74 -45.26 -2.65
N GLN A 28 -38.97 -45.21 -3.97
CA GLN A 28 -38.42 -46.17 -4.92
C GLN A 28 -36.91 -46.01 -5.16
N SER A 29 -36.38 -44.79 -5.03
CA SER A 29 -34.97 -44.48 -5.29
C SER A 29 -34.01 -45.02 -4.21
N ARG A 30 -34.50 -45.40 -3.01
CA ARG A 30 -33.71 -45.86 -1.84
C ARG A 30 -32.57 -44.90 -1.40
N VAL A 31 -32.64 -43.62 -1.79
CA VAL A 31 -31.58 -42.63 -1.52
C VAL A 31 -31.66 -42.08 -0.09
N ALA A 32 -32.84 -42.06 0.54
CA ALA A 32 -33.05 -41.51 1.88
C ALA A 32 -33.27 -42.62 2.92
N LYS A 33 -32.50 -42.60 4.02
CA LYS A 33 -32.63 -43.56 5.14
C LYS A 33 -33.32 -42.93 6.35
N SER A 34 -33.32 -41.60 6.45
CA SER A 34 -34.00 -40.83 7.48
C SER A 34 -35.11 -39.94 6.89
N THR A 35 -36.06 -39.50 7.72
CA THR A 35 -37.13 -38.58 7.32
C THR A 35 -36.59 -37.25 6.81
N ALA A 36 -35.53 -36.70 7.43
CA ALA A 36 -34.90 -35.45 7.01
C ALA A 36 -34.21 -35.55 5.63
N GLU A 37 -33.60 -36.70 5.32
CA GLU A 37 -33.04 -36.95 3.98
C GLU A 37 -34.15 -37.10 2.93
N HIS A 38 -35.29 -37.69 3.33
CA HIS A 38 -36.44 -37.88 2.45
C HIS A 38 -37.07 -36.55 2.05
N ASP A 39 -37.29 -35.67 3.02
CA ASP A 39 -37.81 -34.32 2.77
C ASP A 39 -36.85 -33.49 1.90
N ARG A 40 -35.55 -33.54 2.18
CA ARG A 40 -34.54 -32.87 1.36
C ARG A 40 -34.49 -33.40 -0.08
N ALA A 41 -34.56 -34.72 -0.27
CA ALA A 41 -34.58 -35.32 -1.60
C ALA A 41 -35.85 -34.92 -2.38
N LYS A 42 -37.00 -34.91 -1.71
CA LYS A 42 -38.27 -34.44 -2.27
C LYS A 42 -38.19 -32.99 -2.73
N ASP A 43 -37.61 -32.11 -1.92
CA ASP A 43 -37.43 -30.69 -2.26
C ASP A 43 -36.53 -30.49 -3.48
N LEU A 44 -35.39 -31.20 -3.54
CA LEU A 44 -34.44 -31.11 -4.65
C LEU A 44 -35.04 -31.61 -5.97
N ILE A 45 -35.73 -32.77 -5.95
CA ILE A 45 -36.41 -33.33 -7.13
C ILE A 45 -37.57 -32.41 -7.54
N GLY A 46 -38.30 -31.85 -6.56
CA GLY A 46 -39.39 -30.91 -6.80
C GLY A 46 -38.92 -29.60 -7.43
N GLU A 47 -37.74 -29.09 -7.07
CA GLU A 47 -37.16 -27.91 -7.73
C GLU A 47 -36.72 -28.23 -9.16
N LEU A 48 -36.01 -29.34 -9.38
CA LEU A 48 -35.61 -29.79 -10.72
C LEU A 48 -36.83 -29.96 -11.64
N ALA A 49 -37.90 -30.59 -11.15
CA ALA A 49 -39.14 -30.74 -11.90
C ALA A 49 -39.77 -29.38 -12.26
N ARG A 50 -39.75 -28.41 -11.35
CA ARG A 50 -40.22 -27.05 -11.61
C ARG A 50 -39.38 -26.33 -12.67
N GLU A 51 -38.06 -26.48 -12.64
CA GLU A 51 -37.17 -25.89 -13.64
C GLU A 51 -37.38 -26.50 -15.03
N VAL A 52 -37.55 -27.82 -15.11
CA VAL A 52 -37.89 -28.52 -16.36
C VAL A 52 -39.24 -28.04 -16.89
N MET A 53 -40.26 -27.92 -16.04
CA MET A 53 -41.58 -27.43 -16.44
C MET A 53 -41.57 -25.96 -16.92
N LYS A 54 -40.68 -25.13 -16.37
CA LYS A 54 -40.49 -23.74 -16.82
C LYS A 54 -39.78 -23.62 -18.17
N GLY A 55 -39.28 -24.73 -18.72
CA GLY A 55 -38.52 -24.75 -19.98
C GLY A 55 -37.08 -24.24 -19.84
N THR A 56 -36.59 -24.06 -18.61
CA THR A 56 -35.24 -23.56 -18.34
C THR A 56 -34.16 -24.64 -18.52
N VAL A 57 -34.56 -25.91 -18.58
CA VAL A 57 -33.68 -27.07 -18.72
C VAL A 57 -34.07 -27.87 -19.96
N VAL A 58 -33.12 -28.09 -20.87
CA VAL A 58 -33.31 -28.97 -22.04
C VAL A 58 -33.11 -30.41 -21.59
N VAL A 59 -34.17 -31.21 -21.69
CA VAL A 59 -34.12 -32.64 -21.33
C VAL A 59 -33.28 -33.39 -22.37
N SER A 60 -32.22 -34.05 -21.91
CA SER A 60 -31.38 -34.94 -22.73
C SER A 60 -31.34 -36.33 -22.12
N ASP A 61 -30.96 -37.33 -22.92
CA ASP A 61 -30.83 -38.73 -22.47
C ASP A 61 -29.72 -38.90 -21.40
N ASN A 62 -28.81 -37.92 -21.29
CA ASN A 62 -27.75 -37.91 -20.27
C ASN A 62 -28.10 -36.92 -19.13
N LEU A 63 -28.74 -37.44 -18.08
CA LEU A 63 -29.13 -36.68 -16.89
C LEU A 63 -27.93 -35.98 -16.23
N SER A 64 -26.78 -36.64 -16.11
CA SER A 64 -25.59 -36.04 -15.48
C SER A 64 -25.09 -34.82 -16.26
N ALA A 65 -24.96 -34.94 -17.59
CA ALA A 65 -24.55 -33.82 -18.42
C ALA A 65 -25.57 -32.66 -18.40
N MET A 66 -26.87 -32.97 -18.29
CA MET A 66 -27.90 -31.95 -18.12
C MET A 66 -27.79 -31.21 -16.78
N LEU A 67 -27.56 -31.93 -15.69
CA LEU A 67 -27.36 -31.33 -14.37
C LEU A 67 -26.09 -30.47 -14.34
N ASP A 68 -24.98 -30.97 -14.89
CA ASP A 68 -23.72 -30.22 -14.98
C ASP A 68 -23.88 -28.94 -15.81
N ALA A 69 -24.59 -29.01 -16.94
CA ALA A 69 -24.90 -27.83 -17.75
C ALA A 69 -25.79 -26.82 -17.00
N ARG A 70 -26.74 -27.32 -16.19
CA ARG A 70 -27.60 -26.45 -15.37
C ARG A 70 -26.82 -25.78 -14.25
N VAL A 71 -25.94 -26.52 -13.57
CA VAL A 71 -25.03 -25.97 -12.56
C VAL A 71 -24.12 -24.91 -13.20
N ALA A 72 -23.54 -25.18 -14.36
CA ALA A 72 -22.72 -24.20 -15.07
C ALA A 72 -23.47 -22.91 -15.42
N GLU A 73 -24.75 -23.00 -15.80
CA GLU A 73 -25.58 -21.82 -16.04
C GLU A 73 -25.90 -21.04 -14.75
N LEU A 74 -26.17 -21.75 -13.64
CA LEU A 74 -26.34 -21.11 -12.34
C LEU A 74 -25.04 -20.42 -11.88
N ASP A 75 -23.90 -21.10 -12.02
CA ASP A 75 -22.58 -20.55 -11.71
C ASP A 75 -22.31 -19.28 -12.54
N ARG A 76 -22.68 -19.28 -13.84
CA ARG A 76 -22.57 -18.10 -14.71
C ARG A 76 -23.44 -16.94 -14.24
N LEU A 77 -24.69 -17.20 -13.85
CA LEU A 77 -25.62 -16.17 -13.35
C LEU A 77 -25.15 -15.58 -12.02
N ILE A 78 -24.71 -16.44 -11.09
CA ILE A 78 -24.16 -16.02 -9.79
C ILE A 78 -22.87 -15.23 -10.00
N SER A 79 -22.00 -15.68 -10.91
CA SER A 79 -20.74 -15.01 -11.24
C SER A 79 -20.97 -13.62 -11.81
N ALA A 80 -21.92 -13.45 -12.73
CA ALA A 80 -22.27 -12.14 -13.26
C ALA A 80 -22.77 -11.21 -12.16
N GLN A 81 -23.68 -11.69 -11.31
CA GLN A 81 -24.23 -10.87 -10.22
C GLN A 81 -23.18 -10.52 -9.16
N LEU A 82 -22.29 -11.46 -8.82
CA LEU A 82 -21.23 -11.23 -7.85
C LEU A 82 -20.17 -10.28 -8.40
N SER A 83 -19.83 -10.39 -9.69
CA SER A 83 -18.91 -9.45 -10.36
C SER A 83 -19.42 -8.02 -10.25
N GLU A 84 -20.70 -7.77 -10.54
CA GLU A 84 -21.31 -6.43 -10.37
C GLU A 84 -21.21 -5.90 -8.94
N VAL A 85 -21.43 -6.77 -7.93
CA VAL A 85 -21.28 -6.38 -6.52
C VAL A 85 -19.82 -6.05 -6.18
N MET A 86 -18.88 -6.88 -6.65
CA MET A 86 -17.45 -6.73 -6.37
C MET A 86 -16.82 -5.55 -7.12
N HIS A 87 -17.32 -5.21 -8.30
CA HIS A 87 -16.86 -4.09 -9.12
C HIS A 87 -17.54 -2.76 -8.76
N GLY A 88 -18.50 -2.78 -7.83
CA GLY A 88 -19.07 -1.57 -7.26
C GLY A 88 -18.00 -0.69 -6.59
N ALA A 89 -17.95 0.60 -6.95
CA ALA A 89 -16.90 1.53 -6.50
C ALA A 89 -16.75 1.63 -4.97
N GLU A 90 -17.86 1.57 -4.22
CA GLU A 90 -17.82 1.58 -2.76
C GLU A 90 -17.20 0.31 -2.18
N PHE A 91 -17.53 -0.85 -2.74
CA PHE A 91 -16.98 -2.13 -2.32
C PHE A 91 -15.51 -2.24 -2.70
N GLN A 92 -15.13 -1.93 -3.94
CA GLN A 92 -13.73 -1.96 -4.38
C GLN A 92 -12.86 -1.02 -3.54
N LYS A 93 -13.35 0.17 -3.17
CA LYS A 93 -12.60 1.09 -2.31
C LYS A 93 -12.39 0.53 -0.91
N LEU A 94 -13.40 -0.13 -0.35
CA LEU A 94 -13.29 -0.80 0.95
C LEU A 94 -12.32 -1.99 0.86
N GLU A 95 -12.49 -2.84 -0.16
CA GLU A 95 -11.66 -4.01 -0.40
C GLU A 95 -10.21 -3.60 -0.63
N SER A 96 -9.91 -2.60 -1.46
CA SER A 96 -8.54 -2.17 -1.77
C SER A 96 -7.83 -1.59 -0.55
N THR A 97 -8.57 -0.90 0.32
CA THR A 97 -8.06 -0.37 1.59
C THR A 97 -7.64 -1.51 2.53
N TRP A 98 -8.54 -2.47 2.76
CA TRP A 98 -8.27 -3.58 3.68
C TRP A 98 -7.29 -4.61 3.11
N ARG A 99 -7.36 -4.88 1.80
CA ARG A 99 -6.40 -5.74 1.10
C ARG A 99 -5.00 -5.12 1.10
N GLY A 100 -4.89 -3.82 0.90
CA GLY A 100 -3.62 -3.09 0.99
C GLY A 100 -3.03 -3.10 2.41
N LEU A 101 -3.87 -2.90 3.44
CA LEU A 101 -3.44 -3.05 4.84
C LEU A 101 -3.03 -4.51 5.15
N HIS A 102 -3.77 -5.48 4.64
CA HIS A 102 -3.44 -6.90 4.78
C HIS A 102 -2.09 -7.22 4.14
N TYR A 103 -1.84 -6.70 2.93
CA TYR A 103 -0.54 -6.79 2.26
C TYR A 103 0.58 -6.22 3.14
N LEU A 104 0.42 -5.00 3.69
CA LEU A 104 1.41 -4.41 4.59
C LEU A 104 1.68 -5.33 5.79
N CYS A 105 0.64 -5.88 6.41
CA CYS A 105 0.79 -6.77 7.56
C CYS A 105 1.47 -8.10 7.22
N GLN A 106 1.18 -8.68 6.05
CA GLN A 106 1.82 -9.92 5.60
C GLN A 106 3.30 -9.73 5.27
N GLU A 107 3.64 -8.61 4.62
CA GLU A 107 5.01 -8.29 4.24
C GLU A 107 5.85 -7.71 5.39
N SER A 108 5.25 -7.46 6.55
CA SER A 108 5.95 -6.88 7.70
C SER A 108 6.21 -7.92 8.79
N ASN A 109 7.47 -8.11 9.15
CA ASN A 109 7.84 -8.96 10.30
C ASN A 109 7.61 -8.20 11.63
N THR A 110 6.35 -8.18 12.08
CA THR A 110 5.98 -7.48 13.32
C THR A 110 6.52 -8.19 14.56
N GLY A 111 6.91 -7.41 15.57
CA GLY A 111 7.50 -7.93 16.79
C GLY A 111 7.62 -6.86 17.87
N PRO A 112 8.45 -7.08 18.91
CA PRO A 112 8.64 -6.07 19.96
C PRO A 112 9.15 -4.72 19.43
N MET A 113 9.97 -4.76 18.38
CA MET A 113 10.63 -3.59 17.77
C MET A 113 9.82 -2.95 16.64
N LEU A 114 8.91 -3.70 16.00
CA LEU A 114 8.13 -3.25 14.84
C LEU A 114 6.64 -3.44 15.10
N LYS A 115 5.91 -2.32 15.18
CA LYS A 115 4.47 -2.30 15.46
C LYS A 115 3.74 -1.50 14.39
N ILE A 116 2.60 -2.01 13.94
CA ILE A 116 1.68 -1.30 13.05
C ILE A 116 0.47 -0.89 13.89
N LYS A 117 0.22 0.43 13.97
CA LYS A 117 -0.98 0.98 14.63
C LYS A 117 -1.90 1.53 13.54
N VAL A 118 -3.17 1.15 13.58
CA VAL A 118 -4.17 1.53 12.58
C VAL A 118 -5.12 2.55 13.19
N LEU A 119 -5.31 3.68 12.50
CA LEU A 119 -6.32 4.68 12.80
C LEU A 119 -7.30 4.73 11.64
N ASN A 120 -8.55 4.29 11.87
CA ASN A 120 -9.60 4.43 10.89
C ASN A 120 -10.17 5.85 10.93
N VAL A 121 -9.91 6.63 9.89
CA VAL A 121 -10.38 8.01 9.77
C VAL A 121 -10.55 8.37 8.29
N THR A 122 -11.58 9.14 7.97
CA THR A 122 -11.77 9.65 6.62
C THR A 122 -10.96 10.93 6.39
N LYS A 123 -10.56 11.21 5.13
CA LYS A 123 -9.89 12.47 4.77
C LYS A 123 -10.68 13.69 5.22
N ARG A 124 -12.01 13.65 5.06
CA ARG A 124 -12.92 14.73 5.47
C ARG A 124 -12.89 14.99 6.98
N ASP A 125 -12.80 13.94 7.79
CA ASP A 125 -12.75 14.09 9.25
C ASP A 125 -11.40 14.66 9.71
N LEU A 126 -10.29 14.28 9.06
CA LEU A 126 -8.97 14.88 9.30
C LEU A 126 -8.95 16.37 8.89
N VAL A 127 -9.49 16.71 7.72
CA VAL A 127 -9.59 18.11 7.29
C VAL A 127 -10.43 18.92 8.27
N ARG A 128 -11.56 18.38 8.74
CA ARG A 128 -12.40 19.03 9.76
C ARG A 128 -11.65 19.22 11.08
N ASP A 129 -10.88 18.22 11.52
CA ASP A 129 -10.04 18.32 12.72
C ASP A 129 -9.07 19.50 12.61
N PHE A 130 -8.31 19.59 11.52
CA PHE A 130 -7.39 20.70 11.28
C PHE A 130 -8.07 22.06 11.15
N GLN A 131 -9.26 22.13 10.54
CA GLN A 131 -10.02 23.39 10.43
C GLN A 131 -10.64 23.85 11.76
N THR A 132 -10.90 22.93 12.67
CA THR A 132 -11.48 23.24 13.99
C THR A 132 -10.40 23.69 14.97
N ALA A 133 -9.17 23.18 14.81
CA ALA A 133 -8.03 23.60 15.59
C ALA A 133 -7.60 25.04 15.24
N ILE A 134 -7.08 25.78 16.22
CA ILE A 134 -6.51 27.12 16.01
C ILE A 134 -5.22 27.03 15.18
N ASP A 135 -4.45 25.98 15.44
CA ASP A 135 -3.20 25.66 14.76
C ASP A 135 -3.02 24.12 14.71
N PHE A 136 -2.11 23.63 13.88
CA PHE A 136 -1.92 22.20 13.65
C PHE A 136 -1.53 21.45 14.93
N ASP A 137 -0.82 22.10 15.86
CA ASP A 137 -0.35 21.54 17.13
C ASP A 137 -1.46 21.33 18.17
N GLN A 138 -2.66 21.86 17.92
CA GLN A 138 -3.85 21.66 18.75
C GLN A 138 -4.86 20.70 18.13
N SER A 139 -4.53 20.09 16.97
CA SER A 139 -5.37 19.10 16.31
C SER A 139 -5.37 17.76 17.07
N LEU A 140 -6.44 16.97 16.92
CA LEU A 140 -6.49 15.61 17.45
C LEU A 140 -5.45 14.71 16.78
N MET A 141 -5.16 14.94 15.49
CA MET A 141 -4.10 14.22 14.79
C MET A 141 -2.73 14.47 15.43
N PHE A 142 -2.40 15.73 15.73
CA PHE A 142 -1.14 16.07 16.42
C PHE A 142 -1.09 15.45 17.82
N LYS A 143 -2.19 15.51 18.58
CA LYS A 143 -2.27 14.87 19.90
C LYS A 143 -1.95 13.38 19.83
N LYS A 144 -2.52 12.65 18.87
CA LYS A 144 -2.31 11.20 18.70
C LYS A 144 -0.88 10.86 18.28
N VAL A 145 -0.31 11.62 17.35
CA VAL A 145 1.01 11.31 16.79
C VAL A 145 2.14 11.83 17.68
N TYR A 146 2.03 13.08 18.11
CA TYR A 146 3.06 13.76 18.88
C TYR A 146 2.83 13.60 20.37
N GLU A 147 1.73 14.10 20.95
CA GLU A 147 1.60 14.19 22.41
C GLU A 147 1.55 12.82 23.09
N GLU A 148 0.69 11.92 22.63
CA GLU A 148 0.48 10.59 23.24
C GLU A 148 1.71 9.67 23.12
N GLU A 149 2.60 9.92 22.14
CA GLU A 149 3.77 9.07 21.89
C GLU A 149 5.09 9.86 22.00
N PHE A 150 5.54 10.57 20.95
CA PHE A 150 6.85 11.23 20.91
C PHE A 150 7.07 12.26 22.05
N GLY A 151 6.01 12.99 22.41
CA GLY A 151 5.94 13.97 23.49
C GLY A 151 5.90 13.33 24.89
N THR A 152 5.37 12.12 25.01
CA THR A 152 5.13 11.44 26.29
C THR A 152 6.37 10.67 26.78
N PHE A 153 6.61 10.71 28.09
CA PHE A 153 7.67 9.94 28.73
C PHE A 153 7.32 8.44 28.70
N GLY A 154 8.22 7.62 28.14
CA GLY A 154 7.97 6.19 27.90
C GLY A 154 7.10 5.88 26.67
N GLY A 155 6.71 6.90 25.88
CA GLY A 155 5.99 6.71 24.62
C GLY A 155 6.84 6.06 23.52
N SER A 156 6.19 5.49 22.51
CA SER A 156 6.81 4.84 21.35
C SER A 156 6.62 5.69 20.10
N PRO A 157 7.59 6.54 19.73
CA PRO A 157 7.42 7.47 18.61
C PRO A 157 7.17 6.74 17.29
N PHE A 158 6.30 7.31 16.46
CA PHE A 158 6.01 6.79 15.14
C PHE A 158 7.21 7.01 14.21
N GLY A 159 7.64 5.94 13.51
CA GLY A 159 8.73 6.02 12.53
C GLY A 159 8.29 6.59 11.18
N ALA A 160 7.06 6.27 10.77
CA ALA A 160 6.44 6.72 9.53
C ALA A 160 4.92 6.80 9.71
N LEU A 161 4.27 7.64 8.93
CA LEU A 161 2.81 7.74 8.85
C LEU A 161 2.38 7.31 7.45
N LEU A 162 1.60 6.25 7.34
CA LEU A 162 1.07 5.78 6.06
C LEU A 162 -0.39 6.24 5.91
N GLY A 163 -0.66 7.02 4.87
CA GLY A 163 -2.00 7.50 4.52
C GLY A 163 -2.53 6.79 3.30
N ASN A 164 -3.62 6.03 3.45
CA ASN A 164 -4.38 5.49 2.32
C ASN A 164 -5.26 6.57 1.67
N PHE A 165 -4.62 7.64 1.19
CA PHE A 165 -5.26 8.78 0.55
C PHE A 165 -4.64 9.04 -0.81
N GLU A 166 -5.49 9.26 -1.79
CA GLU A 166 -5.10 9.77 -3.10
C GLU A 166 -5.18 11.30 -3.06
N ILE A 167 -4.02 11.94 -3.21
CA ILE A 167 -3.87 13.40 -3.18
C ILE A 167 -4.09 13.94 -4.59
N THR A 168 -5.13 14.74 -4.75
CA THR A 168 -5.48 15.44 -5.98
C THR A 168 -4.87 16.84 -6.00
N ARG A 169 -5.08 17.59 -7.08
CA ARG A 169 -4.73 19.02 -7.19
C ARG A 169 -5.72 19.95 -6.47
N GLN A 170 -6.81 19.41 -5.91
CA GLN A 170 -7.89 20.22 -5.34
C GLN A 170 -7.43 20.99 -4.10
N PRO A 171 -7.98 22.19 -3.82
CA PRO A 171 -7.55 23.01 -2.68
C PRO A 171 -7.68 22.33 -1.32
N GLU A 172 -8.69 21.47 -1.13
CA GLU A 172 -8.87 20.70 0.10
C GLU A 172 -7.70 19.74 0.35
N ASP A 173 -7.21 19.08 -0.71
CA ASP A 173 -6.08 18.15 -0.63
C ASP A 173 -4.76 18.89 -0.41
N MET A 174 -4.60 20.07 -1.01
CA MET A 174 -3.45 20.94 -0.74
C MET A 174 -3.41 21.42 0.72
N TYR A 175 -4.57 21.79 1.28
CA TYR A 175 -4.67 22.12 2.70
C TYR A 175 -4.35 20.91 3.58
N PHE A 176 -4.94 19.76 3.28
CA PHE A 176 -4.72 18.52 4.02
C PHE A 176 -3.24 18.11 4.07
N ILE A 177 -2.57 18.07 2.92
CA ILE A 177 -1.17 17.65 2.84
C ILE A 177 -0.23 18.66 3.50
N GLU A 178 -0.55 19.95 3.43
CA GLU A 178 0.17 21.01 4.14
C GLU A 178 0.09 20.80 5.66
N GLN A 179 -1.10 20.62 6.21
CA GLN A 179 -1.28 20.37 7.65
C GLN A 179 -0.63 19.07 8.12
N MET A 180 -0.76 17.99 7.33
CA MET A 180 -0.07 16.73 7.60
C MET A 180 1.45 16.87 7.57
N SER A 181 2.01 17.74 6.72
CA SER A 181 3.44 17.99 6.66
C SER A 181 3.98 18.62 7.95
N HIS A 182 3.23 19.54 8.57
CA HIS A 182 3.59 20.13 9.86
C HIS A 182 3.60 19.10 10.99
N VAL A 183 2.58 18.22 11.05
CA VAL A 183 2.52 17.12 12.02
C VAL A 183 3.69 16.14 11.82
N ALA A 184 3.97 15.78 10.57
CA ALA A 184 5.07 14.88 10.20
C ALA A 184 6.44 15.47 10.55
N ALA A 185 6.65 16.76 10.27
CA ALA A 185 7.88 17.47 10.59
C ALA A 185 8.11 17.60 12.10
N ALA A 186 7.06 17.95 12.87
CA ALA A 186 7.15 18.11 14.31
C ALA A 186 7.42 16.77 15.04
N SER A 187 6.82 15.68 14.57
CA SER A 187 7.01 14.33 15.14
C SER A 187 8.22 13.58 14.57
N HIS A 188 8.90 14.16 13.58
CA HIS A 188 9.92 13.49 12.78
C HIS A 188 9.44 12.14 12.22
N ALA A 189 8.19 12.07 11.76
CA ALA A 189 7.58 10.87 11.21
C ALA A 189 7.08 11.16 9.78
N PRO A 190 7.88 10.87 8.73
CA PRO A 190 7.48 11.17 7.36
C PRO A 190 6.12 10.58 6.99
N PHE A 191 5.29 11.39 6.33
CA PHE A 191 3.96 11.03 5.85
C PHE A 191 4.01 10.55 4.40
N ILE A 192 3.62 9.31 4.17
CA ILE A 192 3.60 8.67 2.85
C ILE A 192 2.15 8.45 2.44
N ALA A 193 1.77 8.99 1.29
CA ALA A 193 0.47 8.77 0.66
C ALA A 193 0.65 8.47 -0.83
N SER A 194 -0.44 8.50 -1.61
CA SER A 194 -0.37 8.35 -3.07
C SER A 194 -0.79 9.63 -3.79
N ALA A 195 -0.19 9.88 -4.95
CA ALA A 195 -0.71 10.86 -5.88
C ALA A 195 -1.93 10.28 -6.62
N SER A 196 -2.96 11.10 -6.84
CA SER A 196 -4.04 10.79 -7.78
C SER A 196 -3.56 11.07 -9.22
N PRO A 197 -4.09 10.38 -10.26
CA PRO A 197 -3.84 10.78 -11.64
C PRO A 197 -4.25 12.25 -11.91
N GLU A 198 -5.25 12.77 -11.18
CA GLU A 198 -5.70 14.15 -11.28
C GLU A 198 -4.61 15.15 -10.87
N LEU A 199 -3.69 14.77 -9.96
CA LEU A 199 -2.54 15.62 -9.61
C LEU A 199 -1.65 15.89 -10.83
N LEU A 200 -1.56 14.94 -11.76
CA LEU A 200 -0.82 15.05 -13.01
C LEU A 200 -1.67 15.62 -14.17
N GLY A 201 -2.90 16.06 -13.89
CA GLY A 201 -3.84 16.53 -14.92
C GLY A 201 -4.32 15.40 -15.83
N LEU A 202 -4.34 14.17 -15.32
CA LEU A 202 -4.77 12.96 -16.03
C LEU A 202 -6.08 12.44 -15.44
N ASP A 203 -6.90 11.81 -16.27
CA ASP A 203 -8.09 11.08 -15.80
C ASP A 203 -7.72 9.69 -15.25
N SER A 204 -6.65 9.09 -15.80
CA SER A 204 -6.14 7.77 -15.42
C SER A 204 -4.63 7.70 -15.57
N PHE A 205 -3.97 6.86 -14.76
CA PHE A 205 -2.54 6.58 -14.93
C PHE A 205 -2.20 5.89 -16.25
N ALA A 206 -3.17 5.24 -16.90
CA ALA A 206 -2.99 4.71 -18.25
C ALA A 206 -2.61 5.80 -19.28
N ASP A 207 -2.96 7.06 -19.00
CA ASP A 207 -2.69 8.20 -19.87
C ASP A 207 -1.35 8.89 -19.58
N LEU A 208 -0.55 8.37 -18.66
CA LEU A 208 0.77 8.92 -18.28
C LEU A 208 1.73 9.02 -19.47
N GLY A 209 1.53 8.21 -20.52
CA GLY A 209 2.29 8.28 -21.77
C GLY A 209 1.97 9.49 -22.65
N ARG A 210 0.80 10.14 -22.48
CA ARG A 210 0.32 11.21 -23.39
C ARG A 210 1.09 12.53 -23.26
N PRO A 211 1.34 13.10 -22.05
CA PRO A 211 2.00 14.41 -21.95
C PRO A 211 3.48 14.30 -22.28
N ARG A 212 3.96 15.01 -23.32
CA ARG A 212 5.40 14.95 -23.70
C ARG A 212 6.36 15.36 -22.57
N ASP A 213 5.91 16.30 -21.74
CA ASP A 213 6.66 16.94 -20.64
C ASP A 213 5.69 17.14 -19.47
N LEU A 214 5.90 16.38 -18.39
CA LEU A 214 5.10 16.40 -17.17
C LEU A 214 5.40 17.64 -16.32
N ALA A 215 6.61 18.19 -16.40
CA ALA A 215 6.97 19.38 -15.63
C ALA A 215 6.11 20.59 -16.03
N LYS A 216 5.81 20.71 -17.33
CA LYS A 216 4.94 21.79 -17.85
C LYS A 216 3.50 21.74 -17.33
N VAL A 217 3.00 20.58 -16.92
CA VAL A 217 1.66 20.48 -16.33
C VAL A 217 1.59 21.32 -15.05
N PHE A 218 2.64 21.22 -14.21
CA PHE A 218 2.76 21.94 -12.95
C PHE A 218 3.08 23.44 -13.13
N ASP A 219 3.35 23.89 -14.35
CA ASP A 219 3.62 25.31 -14.64
C ASP A 219 2.34 26.15 -14.77
N THR A 220 1.16 25.53 -14.88
CA THR A 220 -0.11 26.25 -14.99
C THR A 220 -0.51 26.93 -13.68
N VAL A 221 -1.46 27.88 -13.76
CA VAL A 221 -1.93 28.66 -12.59
C VAL A 221 -2.65 27.78 -11.57
N GLU A 222 -3.29 26.70 -12.02
CA GLU A 222 -4.03 25.75 -11.18
C GLU A 222 -3.13 25.08 -10.12
N TYR A 223 -1.84 24.90 -10.43
CA TYR A 223 -0.85 24.30 -9.51
C TYR A 223 -0.11 25.31 -8.64
N THR A 224 -0.58 26.55 -8.53
CA THR A 224 0.08 27.57 -7.70
C THR A 224 0.22 27.11 -6.24
N LYS A 225 -0.84 26.54 -5.66
CA LYS A 225 -0.79 25.99 -4.29
C LYS A 225 0.16 24.80 -4.16
N TRP A 226 0.13 23.88 -5.13
CA TRP A 226 1.06 22.75 -5.18
C TRP A 226 2.52 23.21 -5.22
N ARG A 227 2.87 24.19 -6.07
CA ARG A 227 4.23 24.75 -6.13
C ARG A 227 4.64 25.42 -4.83
N SER A 228 3.76 26.23 -4.24
CA SER A 228 4.02 26.84 -2.92
C SER A 228 4.24 25.78 -1.84
N PHE A 229 3.48 24.68 -1.86
CA PHE A 229 3.69 23.57 -0.94
C PHE A 229 5.06 22.91 -1.15
N ARG A 230 5.47 22.63 -2.40
CA ARG A 230 6.79 22.08 -2.72
C ARG A 230 7.96 22.97 -2.32
N ASP A 231 7.76 24.28 -2.28
CA ASP A 231 8.78 25.24 -1.84
C ASP A 231 8.88 25.36 -0.30
N SER A 232 7.89 24.81 0.43
CA SER A 232 7.90 24.79 1.90
C SER A 232 8.96 23.85 2.47
N GLU A 233 9.44 24.14 3.68
CA GLU A 233 10.46 23.31 4.34
C GLU A 233 9.90 21.97 4.82
N ASP A 234 8.65 21.96 5.31
CA ASP A 234 8.02 20.77 5.91
C ASP A 234 7.58 19.74 4.86
N SER A 235 7.43 20.13 3.59
CA SER A 235 7.15 19.22 2.47
C SER A 235 8.21 18.11 2.29
N ARG A 236 9.40 18.27 2.87
CA ARG A 236 10.45 17.23 2.89
C ARG A 236 10.06 15.97 3.64
N TYR A 237 9.10 16.09 4.56
CA TYR A 237 8.55 14.96 5.32
C TYR A 237 7.39 14.28 4.60
N VAL A 238 7.08 14.65 3.36
CA VAL A 238 5.96 14.10 2.60
C VAL A 238 6.43 13.35 1.37
N GLY A 239 6.01 12.10 1.22
CA GLY A 239 6.24 11.27 0.04
C GLY A 239 4.93 10.90 -0.64
N LEU A 240 4.88 11.03 -1.97
CA LEU A 240 3.70 10.63 -2.76
C LEU A 240 4.07 9.53 -3.74
N THR A 241 3.55 8.34 -3.47
CA THR A 241 3.73 7.14 -4.30
C THR A 241 2.77 7.11 -5.49
N MET A 242 3.18 6.48 -6.58
CA MET A 242 2.33 6.21 -7.74
C MET A 242 2.97 5.15 -8.65
N PRO A 243 2.23 4.52 -9.57
CA PRO A 243 0.78 4.38 -9.60
C PRO A 243 0.33 3.32 -8.57
N ARG A 244 -0.94 2.90 -8.61
CA ARG A 244 -1.42 1.79 -7.79
C ARG A 244 -0.86 0.45 -8.29
N PHE A 245 -0.86 -0.55 -7.40
CA PHE A 245 -0.46 -1.93 -7.71
C PHE A 245 -1.64 -2.88 -7.56
N LEU A 246 -1.57 -4.04 -8.22
CA LEU A 246 -2.65 -5.02 -8.19
C LEU A 246 -2.71 -5.72 -6.83
N GLY A 247 -3.86 -5.63 -6.15
CA GLY A 247 -4.04 -6.15 -4.80
C GLY A 247 -4.41 -7.64 -4.75
N ARG A 248 -4.96 -8.20 -5.83
CA ARG A 248 -5.28 -9.63 -5.96
C ARG A 248 -5.36 -10.04 -7.41
N LEU A 249 -5.19 -11.34 -7.64
CA LEU A 249 -5.52 -11.96 -8.92
C LEU A 249 -7.07 -12.04 -9.06
N PRO A 250 -7.62 -11.83 -10.27
CA PRO A 250 -9.03 -12.10 -10.53
C PRO A 250 -9.42 -13.55 -10.15
N TYR A 251 -10.68 -13.76 -9.80
CA TYR A 251 -11.18 -15.11 -9.54
C TYR A 251 -11.52 -15.80 -10.85
N ASP A 252 -10.87 -16.93 -11.09
CA ASP A 252 -11.18 -17.82 -12.21
C ASP A 252 -10.71 -19.24 -11.82
N PRO A 253 -11.52 -20.30 -12.02
CA PRO A 253 -11.14 -21.66 -11.62
C PRO A 253 -9.97 -22.25 -12.42
N LYS A 254 -9.66 -21.69 -13.59
CA LYS A 254 -8.62 -22.16 -14.53
C LYS A 254 -7.42 -21.23 -14.57
N GLU A 255 -7.66 -19.94 -14.69
CA GLU A 255 -6.63 -18.92 -14.96
C GLU A 255 -6.32 -18.04 -13.74
N GLY A 256 -7.08 -18.18 -12.64
CA GLY A 256 -7.06 -17.26 -11.52
C GLY A 256 -7.15 -17.93 -10.15
N THR A 257 -7.69 -17.19 -9.18
CA THR A 257 -7.95 -17.73 -7.84
C THR A 257 -9.25 -18.54 -7.85
N SER A 258 -9.18 -19.83 -7.51
CA SER A 258 -10.38 -20.67 -7.35
C SER A 258 -11.07 -20.43 -6.01
N VAL A 259 -12.40 -20.51 -5.99
CA VAL A 259 -13.21 -20.44 -4.76
C VAL A 259 -13.89 -21.78 -4.48
N GLU A 260 -14.23 -22.04 -3.22
CA GLU A 260 -15.01 -23.22 -2.83
C GLU A 260 -16.52 -22.97 -2.99
N GLY A 261 -17.25 -24.02 -3.36
CA GLY A 261 -18.72 -24.03 -3.38
C GLY A 261 -19.35 -23.85 -4.76
N PHE A 262 -18.77 -23.03 -5.64
CA PHE A 262 -19.23 -22.85 -7.02
C PHE A 262 -18.10 -22.35 -7.93
N ASN A 263 -18.25 -22.48 -9.26
CA ASN A 263 -17.23 -22.01 -10.20
C ASN A 263 -17.39 -20.51 -10.46
N PHE A 264 -16.81 -19.69 -9.59
CA PHE A 264 -16.82 -18.24 -9.79
C PHE A 264 -15.84 -17.81 -10.88
N VAL A 265 -16.36 -17.18 -11.94
CA VAL A 265 -15.58 -16.52 -12.99
C VAL A 265 -15.85 -15.02 -12.90
N GLU A 266 -14.89 -14.26 -12.39
CA GLU A 266 -14.99 -12.81 -12.30
C GLU A 266 -14.95 -12.19 -13.71
N ASP A 267 -15.83 -11.23 -13.97
CA ASP A 267 -15.92 -10.58 -15.29
C ASP A 267 -14.73 -9.61 -15.53
N VAL A 268 -13.55 -10.15 -15.81
CA VAL A 268 -12.31 -9.40 -16.07
C VAL A 268 -11.61 -9.95 -17.32
N ASP A 269 -11.58 -9.14 -18.38
CA ASP A 269 -11.05 -9.54 -19.70
C ASP A 269 -9.63 -9.01 -19.99
N GLY A 270 -9.09 -8.15 -19.11
CA GLY A 270 -7.80 -7.48 -19.33
C GLY A 270 -7.87 -6.09 -19.95
N THR A 271 -8.97 -5.75 -20.61
CA THR A 271 -9.14 -4.48 -21.35
C THR A 271 -9.52 -3.35 -20.41
N ASP A 272 -10.47 -3.58 -19.50
CA ASP A 272 -10.92 -2.58 -18.54
C ASP A 272 -10.06 -2.61 -17.27
N HIS A 273 -9.38 -1.50 -17.00
CA HIS A 273 -8.56 -1.34 -15.80
C HIS A 273 -9.41 -1.19 -14.54
N SER A 274 -10.64 -0.68 -14.62
CA SER A 274 -11.48 -0.38 -13.45
C SER A 274 -11.99 -1.63 -12.73
N LYS A 275 -12.08 -2.77 -13.44
CA LYS A 275 -12.53 -4.04 -12.86
C LYS A 275 -11.47 -4.72 -11.97
N TYR A 276 -10.21 -4.33 -12.10
CA TYR A 276 -9.13 -4.84 -11.26
C TYR A 276 -9.12 -4.17 -9.89
N LEU A 277 -8.74 -4.93 -8.85
CA LEU A 277 -8.57 -4.39 -7.51
C LEU A 277 -7.21 -3.70 -7.36
N TRP A 278 -7.18 -2.39 -7.58
CA TRP A 278 -5.98 -1.58 -7.41
C TRP A 278 -5.79 -1.12 -5.96
N CYS A 279 -4.66 -1.49 -5.37
CA CYS A 279 -4.23 -1.08 -4.04
C CYS A 279 -3.26 0.11 -4.10
N ASN A 280 -3.36 0.97 -3.09
CA ASN A 280 -2.53 2.16 -2.95
C ASN A 280 -1.04 1.78 -2.75
N ALA A 281 -0.14 2.32 -3.57
CA ALA A 281 1.31 2.04 -3.49
C ALA A 281 1.98 2.53 -2.21
N ALA A 282 1.33 3.37 -1.40
CA ALA A 282 1.80 3.71 -0.06
C ALA A 282 1.92 2.46 0.84
N TRP A 283 1.10 1.44 0.61
CA TRP A 283 1.21 0.15 1.30
C TRP A 283 2.47 -0.62 0.89
N ALA A 284 2.78 -0.65 -0.41
CA ALA A 284 3.99 -1.28 -0.94
C ALA A 284 5.27 -0.58 -0.44
N PHE A 285 5.28 0.75 -0.46
CA PHE A 285 6.38 1.53 0.11
C PHE A 285 6.50 1.33 1.62
N GLY A 286 5.37 1.27 2.33
CA GLY A 286 5.31 0.92 3.75
C GLY A 286 5.94 -0.43 4.06
N ALA A 287 5.69 -1.45 3.22
CA ALA A 287 6.31 -2.77 3.36
C ALA A 287 7.83 -2.73 3.16
N ARG A 288 8.34 -1.88 2.26
CA ARG A 288 9.80 -1.69 2.10
C ARG A 288 10.41 -0.97 3.31
N LEU A 289 9.70 -0.02 3.92
CA LEU A 289 10.14 0.63 5.16
C LEU A 289 10.24 -0.37 6.32
N THR A 290 9.23 -1.24 6.48
CA THR A 290 9.22 -2.23 7.56
C THR A 290 10.26 -3.32 7.35
N ALA A 291 10.47 -3.78 6.11
CA ALA A 291 11.54 -4.71 5.75
C ALA A 291 12.92 -4.12 6.05
N ALA A 292 13.22 -2.90 5.57
CA ALA A 292 14.49 -2.23 5.84
C ALA A 292 14.78 -2.07 7.34
N PHE A 293 13.76 -1.73 8.13
CA PHE A 293 13.90 -1.64 9.58
C PHE A 293 14.12 -3.02 10.24
N ALA A 294 13.44 -4.07 9.77
CA ALA A 294 13.61 -5.41 10.30
C ALA A 294 15.02 -5.97 10.03
N ASP A 295 15.55 -5.73 8.83
CA ASP A 295 16.84 -6.27 8.39
C ASP A 295 18.04 -5.47 8.92
N PHE A 296 17.91 -4.14 8.98
CA PHE A 296 19.05 -3.25 9.27
C PHE A 296 18.87 -2.37 10.51
N GLY A 297 17.67 -2.30 11.09
CA GLY A 297 17.35 -1.36 12.18
C GLY A 297 17.17 0.09 11.74
N TRP A 298 17.30 0.36 10.43
CA TRP A 298 17.22 1.69 9.81
C TRP A 298 16.48 1.63 8.47
N CYS A 299 15.72 2.68 8.16
CA CYS A 299 15.02 2.79 6.87
C CYS A 299 15.89 3.49 5.81
N ALA A 300 17.16 3.08 5.68
CA ALA A 300 18.09 3.65 4.70
C ALA A 300 18.06 2.92 3.35
N ALA A 301 17.75 1.62 3.36
CA ALA A 301 17.70 0.75 2.18
C ALA A 301 16.25 0.54 1.71
N ILE A 302 15.68 1.54 1.05
CA ILE A 302 14.25 1.59 0.67
C ILE A 302 14.02 1.93 -0.81
N ARG A 303 15.10 2.02 -1.60
CA ARG A 303 15.07 2.40 -3.02
C ARG A 303 16.10 1.61 -3.81
N GLY A 304 15.89 1.45 -5.11
CA GLY A 304 16.71 0.65 -6.01
C GLY A 304 16.38 -0.84 -5.94
N VAL A 305 16.62 -1.55 -7.04
CA VAL A 305 16.36 -3.00 -7.17
C VAL A 305 17.16 -3.78 -6.14
N GLU A 306 18.48 -3.58 -6.11
CA GLU A 306 19.35 -4.20 -5.10
C GLU A 306 19.37 -3.40 -3.79
N GLY A 307 18.84 -2.18 -3.80
CA GLY A 307 18.87 -1.19 -2.71
C GLY A 307 17.76 -1.31 -1.66
N GLY A 308 16.93 -2.36 -1.72
CA GLY A 308 15.80 -2.60 -0.81
C GLY A 308 14.47 -1.98 -1.28
N GLY A 309 14.40 -1.43 -2.49
CA GLY A 309 13.19 -0.89 -3.10
C GLY A 309 12.36 -1.89 -3.92
N LEU A 310 12.82 -3.14 -4.03
CA LEU A 310 12.17 -4.20 -4.81
C LEU A 310 10.90 -4.71 -4.12
N VAL A 311 9.76 -4.68 -4.81
CA VAL A 311 8.47 -5.20 -4.39
C VAL A 311 8.20 -6.49 -5.18
N GLU A 312 8.23 -7.62 -4.48
CA GLU A 312 8.14 -8.97 -5.08
C GLU A 312 6.74 -9.57 -4.95
N ASN A 313 6.51 -10.67 -5.66
CA ASN A 313 5.29 -11.48 -5.59
C ASN A 313 3.99 -10.68 -5.87
N LEU A 314 4.04 -9.74 -6.81
CA LEU A 314 2.84 -9.03 -7.23
C LEU A 314 1.92 -9.98 -8.03
N PRO A 315 0.59 -9.88 -7.85
CA PRO A 315 -0.35 -10.68 -8.64
C PRO A 315 -0.16 -10.45 -10.15
N THR A 316 -0.11 -11.53 -10.91
CA THR A 316 0.12 -11.51 -12.36
C THR A 316 -1.03 -12.19 -13.08
N HIS A 317 -1.88 -11.40 -13.74
CA HIS A 317 -2.99 -11.92 -14.55
C HIS A 317 -2.57 -12.02 -16.02
N THR A 318 -2.64 -13.21 -16.60
CA THR A 318 -2.44 -13.40 -18.04
C THR A 318 -3.77 -13.52 -18.74
N PHE A 319 -3.95 -12.80 -19.85
CA PHE A 319 -5.18 -12.84 -20.65
C PHE A 319 -4.83 -12.96 -22.13
N LYS A 320 -5.80 -13.41 -22.93
CA LYS A 320 -5.64 -13.49 -24.39
C LYS A 320 -6.04 -12.17 -25.03
N THR A 321 -5.17 -11.62 -25.87
CA THR A 321 -5.46 -10.42 -26.65
C THR A 321 -6.35 -10.76 -27.85
N ASP A 322 -6.90 -9.72 -28.50
CA ASP A 322 -7.70 -9.85 -29.73
C ASP A 322 -6.92 -10.55 -30.87
N ASP A 323 -5.59 -10.43 -30.87
CA ASP A 323 -4.68 -11.08 -31.82
C ASP A 323 -4.37 -12.54 -31.45
N GLY A 324 -4.90 -13.05 -30.34
CA GLY A 324 -4.72 -14.42 -29.83
C GLY A 324 -3.42 -14.66 -29.07
N GLU A 325 -2.62 -13.61 -28.84
CA GLU A 325 -1.41 -13.69 -28.02
C GLU A 325 -1.74 -13.68 -26.53
N ILE A 326 -0.94 -14.37 -25.71
CA ILE A 326 -1.06 -14.31 -24.26
C ILE A 326 -0.26 -13.09 -23.77
N ALA A 327 -0.96 -12.11 -23.21
CA ALA A 327 -0.38 -10.92 -22.64
C ALA A 327 -0.47 -10.95 -21.10
N LEU A 328 0.57 -10.44 -20.45
CA LEU A 328 0.57 -10.20 -19.02
C LEU A 328 -0.04 -8.83 -18.73
N LYS A 329 -1.07 -8.77 -17.88
CA LYS A 329 -1.54 -7.52 -17.30
C LYS A 329 -0.44 -6.97 -16.40
N CYS A 330 -0.06 -5.71 -16.64
CA CYS A 330 0.93 -5.03 -15.80
C CYS A 330 0.44 -5.01 -14.34
N PRO A 331 1.23 -5.53 -13.37
CA PRO A 331 0.88 -5.49 -11.94
C PRO A 331 0.85 -4.09 -11.34
N THR A 332 1.41 -3.09 -12.04
CA THR A 332 1.17 -1.66 -11.78
C THR A 332 0.23 -1.12 -12.87
N GLU A 333 -0.54 -0.07 -12.60
CA GLU A 333 -1.54 0.42 -13.56
C GLU A 333 -0.96 0.79 -14.94
N ILE A 334 0.32 1.14 -14.97
CA ILE A 334 1.09 1.38 -16.19
C ILE A 334 2.55 0.99 -16.00
N ALA A 335 3.20 0.57 -17.09
CA ALA A 335 4.65 0.44 -17.15
C ALA A 335 5.32 1.82 -17.34
N ILE A 336 6.29 2.14 -16.49
CA ILE A 336 7.01 3.41 -16.51
C ILE A 336 8.40 3.18 -17.08
N THR A 337 8.78 3.95 -18.10
CA THR A 337 10.16 3.93 -18.65
C THR A 337 11.12 4.72 -17.76
N ASP A 338 12.41 4.40 -17.79
CA ASP A 338 13.46 5.10 -17.01
C ASP A 338 13.42 6.63 -17.16
N ARG A 339 13.19 7.14 -18.39
CA ARG A 339 13.06 8.59 -18.62
C ARG A 339 11.90 9.21 -17.84
N ARG A 340 10.78 8.50 -17.76
CA ARG A 340 9.56 8.93 -17.05
C ARG A 340 9.71 8.77 -15.55
N GLU A 341 10.37 7.71 -15.10
CA GLU A 341 10.73 7.51 -13.70
C GLU A 341 11.53 8.72 -13.21
N LYS A 342 12.60 9.11 -13.93
CA LYS A 342 13.43 10.25 -13.55
C LYS A 342 12.66 11.56 -13.53
N GLU A 343 11.83 11.79 -14.54
CA GLU A 343 10.98 12.98 -14.64
C GLU A 343 10.00 13.07 -13.46
N LEU A 344 9.36 11.96 -13.06
CA LEU A 344 8.46 11.90 -11.91
C LEU A 344 9.21 12.11 -10.59
N SER A 345 10.38 11.49 -10.45
CA SER A 345 11.27 11.65 -9.30
C SER A 345 11.70 13.12 -9.13
N ASP A 346 12.09 13.82 -10.21
CA ASP A 346 12.41 15.26 -10.18
C ASP A 346 11.20 16.14 -9.81
N LEU A 347 9.99 15.64 -10.06
CA LEU A 347 8.74 16.29 -9.68
C LEU A 347 8.30 15.97 -8.25
N GLY A 348 9.10 15.22 -7.49
CA GLY A 348 8.85 14.92 -6.08
C GLY A 348 7.85 13.79 -5.86
N LEU A 349 7.74 12.87 -6.83
CA LEU A 349 6.90 11.68 -6.77
C LEU A 349 7.76 10.42 -6.62
N ILE A 350 7.16 9.35 -6.11
CA ILE A 350 7.82 8.07 -5.83
C ILE A 350 7.21 7.01 -6.75
N PRO A 351 7.75 6.83 -7.97
CA PRO A 351 7.22 5.88 -8.94
C PRO A 351 7.55 4.42 -8.57
N LEU A 352 6.52 3.57 -8.55
CA LEU A 352 6.64 2.12 -8.53
C LEU A 352 6.73 1.61 -9.97
N VAL A 353 7.91 1.15 -10.36
CA VAL A 353 8.19 0.75 -11.74
C VAL A 353 8.15 -0.77 -11.86
N HIS A 354 7.17 -1.28 -12.61
CA HIS A 354 7.08 -2.70 -12.94
C HIS A 354 8.26 -3.16 -13.81
N CYS A 355 8.85 -4.31 -13.47
CA CYS A 355 9.82 -4.95 -14.33
C CYS A 355 9.11 -5.77 -15.41
N LYS A 356 9.36 -5.43 -16.67
CA LYS A 356 8.65 -6.01 -17.81
C LYS A 356 8.76 -7.54 -17.82
N ASN A 357 7.62 -8.21 -17.99
CA ASN A 357 7.49 -9.67 -18.04
C ASN A 357 7.87 -10.41 -16.75
N SER A 358 7.87 -9.73 -15.61
CA SER A 358 8.00 -10.39 -14.30
C SER A 358 6.83 -10.05 -13.37
N ASP A 359 6.87 -10.61 -12.17
CA ASP A 359 5.93 -10.43 -11.07
C ASP A 359 6.44 -9.45 -10.00
N TYR A 360 7.46 -8.63 -10.32
CA TYR A 360 8.03 -7.68 -9.39
C TYR A 360 8.09 -6.26 -9.94
N ALA A 361 8.14 -5.29 -9.05
CA ALA A 361 8.31 -3.88 -9.34
C ALA A 361 9.35 -3.28 -8.40
N ALA A 362 9.87 -2.09 -8.68
CA ALA A 362 10.83 -1.44 -7.80
C ALA A 362 10.58 0.07 -7.69
N PHE A 363 10.79 0.59 -6.49
CA PHE A 363 10.97 2.02 -6.27
C PHE A 363 12.43 2.38 -6.55
N PHE A 364 12.73 3.04 -7.66
CA PHE A 364 14.11 3.43 -7.98
C PHE A 364 14.57 4.67 -7.20
N GLY A 365 13.65 5.59 -6.95
CA GLY A 365 13.82 6.80 -6.13
C GLY A 365 12.90 6.82 -4.91
N ALA A 366 13.26 7.60 -3.91
CA ALA A 366 12.43 7.90 -2.74
C ALA A 366 12.45 9.43 -2.48
N GLN A 367 12.09 10.21 -3.51
CA GLN A 367 12.05 11.67 -3.41
C GLN A 367 10.85 12.10 -2.57
N SER A 368 11.07 13.08 -1.69
CA SER A 368 9.99 13.82 -1.05
C SER A 368 9.37 14.79 -2.06
N VAL A 369 8.21 15.34 -1.70
CA VAL A 369 7.53 16.38 -2.49
C VAL A 369 8.36 17.67 -2.58
N GLN A 370 9.27 17.91 -1.62
CA GLN A 370 10.06 19.12 -1.57
C GLN A 370 10.86 19.36 -2.86
N LYS A 371 10.77 20.59 -3.38
CA LYS A 371 11.67 21.05 -4.43
C LYS A 371 12.95 21.57 -3.80
N ALA A 372 14.07 20.91 -4.08
CA ALA A 372 15.38 21.34 -3.62
C ALA A 372 15.70 22.76 -4.12
N LYS A 373 15.97 23.68 -3.18
CA LYS A 373 16.33 25.07 -3.49
C LYS A 373 17.73 25.13 -4.11
N LYS A 374 17.90 26.04 -5.07
CA LYS A 374 19.22 26.33 -5.67
C LYS A 374 19.90 27.46 -4.92
N TYR A 375 21.17 27.24 -4.59
CA TYR A 375 22.06 28.13 -3.88
C TYR A 375 23.30 28.43 -4.73
N ASN A 376 24.08 29.42 -4.30
CA ASN A 376 25.28 29.88 -4.99
C ASN A 376 26.47 28.91 -4.86
N THR A 377 26.45 27.98 -3.89
CA THR A 377 27.57 27.05 -3.65
C THR A 377 27.13 25.61 -3.88
N ASP A 378 28.02 24.80 -4.45
CA ASP A 378 27.75 23.39 -4.75
C ASP A 378 27.46 22.59 -3.49
N SER A 379 28.13 22.90 -2.38
CA SER A 379 27.88 22.25 -1.08
C SER A 379 26.47 22.54 -0.55
N ALA A 380 25.97 23.78 -0.68
CA ALA A 380 24.61 24.11 -0.27
C ALA A 380 23.57 23.42 -1.17
N ASN A 381 23.85 23.35 -2.47
CA ASN A 381 23.01 22.59 -3.42
C ASN A 381 22.97 21.10 -3.08
N ALA A 382 24.11 20.48 -2.76
CA ALA A 382 24.16 19.08 -2.34
C ALA A 382 23.33 18.84 -1.07
N ASN A 383 23.46 19.72 -0.06
CA ASN A 383 22.68 19.62 1.18
C ASN A 383 21.17 19.77 0.95
N ALA A 384 20.77 20.65 0.02
CA ALA A 384 19.37 20.83 -0.36
C ALA A 384 18.80 19.59 -1.06
N VAL A 385 19.58 18.94 -1.92
CA VAL A 385 19.18 17.69 -2.59
C VAL A 385 19.07 16.54 -1.59
N LEU A 386 20.05 16.37 -0.69
CA LEU A 386 20.00 15.35 0.36
C LEU A 386 18.78 15.52 1.26
N SER A 387 18.40 16.77 1.55
CA SER A 387 17.22 17.12 2.34
C SER A 387 15.90 16.74 1.68
N ALA A 388 15.86 16.64 0.36
CA ALA A 388 14.66 16.29 -0.39
C ALA A 388 14.49 14.76 -0.56
N GLN A 389 15.41 13.95 -0.06
CA GLN A 389 15.42 12.49 -0.23
C GLN A 389 15.01 11.77 1.06
N LEU A 390 13.95 10.97 0.99
CA LEU A 390 13.29 10.40 2.17
C LEU A 390 14.17 9.39 2.91
N GLN A 391 15.02 8.62 2.23
CA GLN A 391 15.91 7.67 2.90
C GLN A 391 16.86 8.35 3.91
N TYR A 392 17.24 9.59 3.64
CA TYR A 392 18.03 10.40 4.57
C TYR A 392 17.17 11.05 5.64
N ILE A 393 15.96 11.51 5.29
CA ILE A 393 15.00 12.03 6.28
C ILE A 393 14.64 10.96 7.30
N PHE A 394 14.38 9.71 6.90
CA PHE A 394 14.12 8.62 7.85
C PHE A 394 15.31 8.36 8.78
N SER A 395 16.53 8.44 8.27
CA SER A 395 17.75 8.29 9.08
C SER A 395 17.86 9.43 10.11
N VAL A 396 17.65 10.67 9.69
CA VAL A 396 17.66 11.85 10.58
C VAL A 396 16.53 11.79 11.60
N SER A 397 15.33 11.41 11.18
CA SER A 397 14.16 11.22 12.03
C SER A 397 14.43 10.23 13.16
N ARG A 398 15.03 9.08 12.81
CA ARG A 398 15.38 8.06 13.80
C ARG A 398 16.41 8.56 14.80
N VAL A 399 17.43 9.31 14.35
CA VAL A 399 18.38 9.97 15.25
C VAL A 399 17.66 10.96 16.16
N ALA A 400 16.74 11.77 15.64
CA ALA A 400 15.96 12.70 16.45
C ALA A 400 15.11 12.00 17.51
N HIS A 401 14.48 10.86 17.18
CA HIS A 401 13.75 10.02 18.13
C HIS A 401 14.64 9.53 19.28
N TYR A 402 15.83 9.01 18.96
CA TYR A 402 16.78 8.56 19.99
C TYR A 402 17.31 9.70 20.84
N LEU A 403 17.74 10.82 20.22
CA LEU A 403 18.24 11.99 20.94
C LEU A 403 17.19 12.54 21.89
N LYS A 404 15.93 12.61 21.46
CA LYS A 404 14.80 13.05 22.29
C LYS A 404 14.61 12.16 23.51
N ALA A 405 14.57 10.84 23.32
CA ALA A 405 14.39 9.88 24.41
C ALA A 405 15.56 9.92 25.40
N MET A 406 16.79 9.80 24.91
CA MET A 406 17.98 9.79 25.76
C MET A 406 18.16 11.08 26.56
N MET A 407 17.96 12.25 25.92
CA MET A 407 18.13 13.52 26.61
C MET A 407 17.01 13.81 27.60
N ARG A 408 15.79 13.30 27.35
CA ARG A 408 14.68 13.37 28.30
C ARG A 408 15.02 12.61 29.59
N ASP A 409 15.60 11.43 29.50
CA ASP A 409 16.03 10.62 30.66
C ASP A 409 17.17 11.28 31.47
N LYS A 410 17.95 12.16 30.82
CA LYS A 410 19.06 12.89 31.45
C LYS A 410 18.63 14.19 32.13
N ILE A 411 17.38 14.63 31.97
CA ILE A 411 16.89 15.86 32.62
C ILE A 411 16.97 15.70 34.14
N GLY A 412 17.58 16.68 34.82
CA GLY A 412 17.81 16.66 36.27
C GLY A 412 19.17 16.09 36.69
N SER A 413 19.97 15.56 35.76
CA SER A 413 21.35 15.17 36.03
C SER A 413 22.31 16.37 36.09
N PHE A 414 23.37 16.28 36.90
CA PHE A 414 24.44 17.27 36.93
C PHE A 414 25.33 17.11 35.69
N ALA A 415 25.06 17.89 34.64
CA ALA A 415 25.77 17.83 33.37
C ALA A 415 26.23 19.23 32.91
N SER A 416 27.44 19.30 32.35
CA SER A 416 27.95 20.49 31.65
C SER A 416 27.73 20.33 30.15
N ALA A 417 27.80 21.42 29.38
CA ALA A 417 27.70 21.34 27.92
C ALA A 417 28.70 20.33 27.33
N GLN A 418 29.94 20.33 27.82
CA GLN A 418 30.99 19.42 27.37
C GLN A 418 30.68 17.95 27.70
N SER A 419 30.08 17.66 28.86
CA SER A 419 29.73 16.28 29.22
C SER A 419 28.56 15.76 28.37
N VAL A 420 27.57 16.61 28.08
CA VAL A 420 26.47 16.30 27.16
C VAL A 420 27.00 16.08 25.73
N GLU A 421 27.88 16.97 25.26
CA GLU A 421 28.50 16.84 23.94
C GLU A 421 29.26 15.53 23.79
N SER A 422 30.10 15.19 24.78
CA SER A 422 30.88 13.95 24.78
C SER A 422 29.99 12.71 24.81
N PHE A 423 28.88 12.75 25.56
CA PHE A 423 27.91 11.67 25.63
C PHE A 423 27.21 11.44 24.28
N LEU A 424 26.70 12.52 23.66
CA LEU A 424 26.00 12.43 22.38
C LEU A 424 26.92 12.00 21.23
N ASN A 425 28.16 12.52 21.18
CA ASN A 425 29.14 12.10 20.18
C ASN A 425 29.54 10.62 20.34
N ARG A 426 29.72 10.14 21.57
CA ARG A 426 30.00 8.72 21.82
C ARG A 426 28.85 7.82 21.35
N TRP A 427 27.62 8.23 21.61
CA TRP A 427 26.45 7.48 21.15
C TRP A 427 26.36 7.46 19.62
N VAL A 428 26.39 8.62 18.96
CA VAL A 428 26.20 8.68 17.50
C VAL A 428 27.33 7.97 16.74
N SER A 429 28.55 7.94 17.29
CA SER A 429 29.69 7.24 16.71
C SER A 429 29.48 5.72 16.54
N GLN A 430 28.54 5.12 17.30
CA GLN A 430 28.18 3.70 17.15
C GLN A 430 27.48 3.40 15.81
N TYR A 431 26.94 4.43 15.16
CA TYR A 431 26.24 4.32 13.88
C TYR A 431 27.05 4.87 12.70
N VAL A 432 28.33 5.20 12.94
CA VAL A 432 29.24 5.74 11.93
C VAL A 432 30.12 4.62 11.38
N LEU A 433 30.09 4.43 10.06
CA LEU A 433 30.93 3.47 9.36
C LEU A 433 32.02 4.20 8.56
N LEU A 434 33.27 3.91 8.91
CA LEU A 434 34.43 4.60 8.32
C LEU A 434 34.96 3.96 7.03
N ASP A 435 34.55 2.74 6.74
CA ASP A 435 35.01 1.98 5.57
C ASP A 435 34.15 2.29 4.34
N ASP A 436 34.74 2.95 3.35
CA ASP A 436 34.07 3.28 2.09
C ASP A 436 33.84 2.05 1.20
N ASN A 437 34.60 0.97 1.40
CA ASN A 437 34.49 -0.29 0.66
C ASN A 437 33.50 -1.28 1.29
N ALA A 438 32.88 -0.91 2.42
CA ALA A 438 31.89 -1.73 3.05
C ALA A 438 30.73 -2.06 2.09
N ASN A 439 30.17 -3.24 2.27
CA ASN A 439 29.06 -3.70 1.44
C ASN A 439 27.78 -2.91 1.75
N GLN A 440 26.75 -3.10 0.93
CA GLN A 440 25.50 -2.35 1.07
C GLN A 440 24.78 -2.64 2.40
N GLU A 441 24.78 -3.89 2.85
CA GLU A 441 24.14 -4.29 4.11
C GLU A 441 24.79 -3.57 5.31
N GLN A 442 26.12 -3.53 5.37
CA GLN A 442 26.86 -2.81 6.40
C GLN A 442 26.54 -1.31 6.36
N LYS A 443 26.53 -0.69 5.18
CA LYS A 443 26.16 0.72 5.02
C LYS A 443 24.69 1.00 5.40
N ALA A 444 23.81 0.01 5.28
CA ALA A 444 22.42 0.14 5.71
C ALA A 444 22.26 0.00 7.24
N GLN A 445 23.04 -0.88 7.88
CA GLN A 445 23.07 -1.03 9.36
C GLN A 445 23.72 0.18 10.06
N PHE A 446 24.68 0.81 9.40
CA PHE A 446 25.40 1.99 9.87
C PHE A 446 25.24 3.14 8.86
N PRO A 447 24.09 3.85 8.86
CA PRO A 447 23.73 4.76 7.78
C PRO A 447 24.58 6.02 7.68
N LEU A 448 25.42 6.31 8.68
CA LEU A 448 26.21 7.53 8.76
C LEU A 448 27.67 7.28 8.36
N ARG A 449 28.19 8.11 7.46
CA ARG A 449 29.62 8.15 7.12
C ARG A 449 30.42 8.97 8.12
N GLU A 450 29.84 10.08 8.58
CA GLU A 450 30.38 10.98 9.58
C GLU A 450 29.24 11.57 10.41
N ALA A 451 29.49 11.82 11.69
CA ALA A 451 28.55 12.50 12.56
C ALA A 451 29.27 13.33 13.62
N SER A 452 28.72 14.49 13.95
CA SER A 452 29.22 15.35 15.03
C SER A 452 28.05 16.07 15.68
N VAL A 453 28.05 16.15 17.01
CA VAL A 453 27.07 16.94 17.77
C VAL A 453 27.83 18.03 18.51
N GLN A 454 27.38 19.28 18.37
CA GLN A 454 27.93 20.43 19.09
C GLN A 454 26.92 20.94 20.10
N VAL A 455 27.32 21.16 21.35
CA VAL A 455 26.42 21.57 22.43
C VAL A 455 26.92 22.87 23.06
N ALA A 456 26.06 23.89 23.06
CA ALA A 456 26.35 25.19 23.66
C ALA A 456 25.31 25.54 24.74
N GLU A 457 25.74 26.23 25.79
CA GLU A 457 24.81 26.82 26.76
C GLU A 457 24.04 28.00 26.14
N VAL A 458 22.77 28.11 26.50
CA VAL A 458 21.94 29.26 26.09
C VAL A 458 22.22 30.42 27.05
N PRO A 459 22.75 31.56 26.56
CA PRO A 459 23.05 32.69 27.42
C PRO A 459 21.82 33.16 28.20
N GLY A 460 22.00 33.40 29.51
CA GLY A 460 20.92 33.84 30.40
C GLY A 460 19.96 32.75 30.86
N ARG A 461 20.18 31.48 30.50
CA ARG A 461 19.35 30.34 30.95
C ARG A 461 20.23 29.17 31.43
N PRO A 462 20.70 29.20 32.69
CA PRO A 462 21.52 28.12 33.25
C PRO A 462 20.82 26.76 33.14
N GLY A 463 21.57 25.72 32.74
CA GLY A 463 21.05 24.37 32.55
C GLY A 463 20.27 24.14 31.24
N VAL A 464 20.14 25.16 30.39
CA VAL A 464 19.55 25.04 29.05
C VAL A 464 20.65 24.98 28.01
N PHE A 465 20.67 23.90 27.23
CA PHE A 465 21.65 23.68 26.17
C PHE A 465 20.97 23.69 24.80
N ARG A 466 21.70 24.17 23.79
CA ARG A 466 21.37 24.03 22.37
C ARG A 466 22.33 23.03 21.76
N ALA A 467 21.80 21.95 21.18
CA ALA A 467 22.57 20.99 20.41
C ALA A 467 22.35 21.20 18.91
N VAL A 468 23.42 21.06 18.12
CA VAL A 468 23.37 21.02 16.66
C VAL A 468 24.06 19.73 16.22
N ALA A 469 23.30 18.83 15.58
CA ALA A 469 23.83 17.58 15.05
C ALA A 469 24.08 17.71 13.55
N PHE A 470 25.31 17.44 13.14
CA PHE A 470 25.74 17.30 11.75
C PHE A 470 25.82 15.82 11.43
N LEU A 471 25.00 15.36 10.49
CA LEU A 471 24.88 13.96 10.11
C LEU A 471 25.16 13.84 8.62
N ARG A 472 26.23 13.15 8.24
CA ARG A 472 26.59 12.88 6.84
C ARG A 472 26.29 11.41 6.54
N PRO A 473 25.29 11.10 5.70
CA PRO A 473 24.97 9.72 5.36
C PRO A 473 25.93 9.15 4.32
N HIS A 474 25.88 7.84 4.10
CA HIS A 474 26.44 7.24 2.89
C HIS A 474 25.62 7.66 1.65
N PHE A 475 26.32 8.09 0.61
CA PHE A 475 25.68 8.44 -0.65
C PHE A 475 25.28 7.18 -1.43
N GLN A 476 24.08 7.19 -1.98
CA GLN A 476 23.58 6.14 -2.88
C GLN A 476 23.76 6.61 -4.33
N LEU A 477 23.95 5.65 -5.25
CA LEU A 477 24.05 5.94 -6.68
C LEU A 477 22.71 6.50 -7.18
N ASP A 478 22.74 7.67 -7.82
CA ASP A 478 21.54 8.33 -8.33
C ASP A 478 21.51 8.38 -9.86
N GLU A 479 22.62 8.81 -10.48
CA GLU A 479 22.74 8.87 -11.95
C GLU A 479 24.16 8.50 -12.39
N LEU A 480 24.26 7.82 -13.54
CA LEU A 480 25.53 7.53 -14.21
C LEU A 480 25.37 7.84 -15.71
N SER A 481 26.13 8.82 -16.21
CA SER A 481 26.23 9.08 -17.65
C SER A 481 27.46 8.39 -18.25
N ILE A 482 27.24 7.50 -19.21
CA ILE A 482 28.32 6.75 -19.89
C ILE A 482 28.51 7.34 -21.29
N SER A 483 29.71 7.82 -21.59
CA SER A 483 30.13 8.20 -22.94
C SER A 483 31.06 7.14 -23.52
N LEU A 484 30.56 6.35 -24.47
CA LEU A 484 31.38 5.36 -25.18
C LEU A 484 32.11 6.04 -26.35
N ARG A 485 33.44 5.89 -26.38
CA ARG A 485 34.28 6.40 -27.47
C ARG A 485 35.07 5.24 -28.07
N LEU A 486 34.86 5.00 -29.36
CA LEU A 486 35.69 4.06 -30.11
C LEU A 486 37.02 4.75 -30.43
N VAL A 487 38.13 4.19 -29.95
CA VAL A 487 39.47 4.75 -30.15
C VAL A 487 40.39 3.67 -30.73
N ALA A 488 41.24 4.05 -31.69
CA ALA A 488 42.20 3.13 -32.30
C ALA A 488 43.35 2.75 -31.34
N GLU A 489 43.72 3.67 -30.46
CA GLU A 489 44.62 3.45 -29.33
C GLU A 489 43.98 4.06 -28.08
N LEU A 490 44.09 3.38 -26.94
CA LEU A 490 43.58 3.91 -25.67
C LEU A 490 44.33 5.20 -25.33
N PRO A 491 43.63 6.29 -24.97
CA PRO A 491 44.29 7.52 -24.54
C PRO A 491 45.21 7.22 -23.35
N ALA A 492 46.40 7.80 -23.33
CA ALA A 492 47.30 7.73 -22.19
C ALA A 492 46.52 8.13 -20.93
N GLN A 493 46.67 7.36 -19.84
CA GLN A 493 45.98 7.59 -18.57
C GLN A 493 46.08 9.08 -18.21
N ALA A 494 44.93 9.75 -18.18
CA ALA A 494 44.87 11.12 -17.70
C ALA A 494 45.39 11.15 -16.26
N GLN A 495 46.57 11.73 -16.05
CA GLN A 495 47.02 12.11 -14.72
C GLN A 495 45.96 13.05 -14.15
N LYS A 496 45.19 12.55 -13.18
CA LYS A 496 44.23 13.35 -12.43
C LYS A 496 45.00 14.46 -11.70
N SER A 497 44.88 15.69 -12.20
CA SER A 497 45.23 16.93 -11.51
C SER A 497 44.12 17.35 -10.58
#